data_AF-A0A0P0A895-F1
#
_entry.id   AF-A0A0P0A895-F1
#
_cell.length_a   1.000
_cell.length_b   1.000
_cell.length_c   1.000
_cell.angle_alpha   90.00
_cell.angle_beta   90.00
_cell.angle_gamma   90.00
#
_symmetry.space_group_name_H-M   'P 1'
#
loop_
_entity.id
_entity.type
_entity.pdbx_description
1 polymer ?
#
loop_
_entity_poly.entity_id
_entity_poly.type
_entity_poly.pdbx_seq_one_letter_code
_entity_poly.pdbx_strand_id
1 'polypeptide(L)'
;MKRPLPSPRMITQADEAMLWLRWLDKDIGQILWARANRKAWKGISWQHGISRATANRRFEYGLAVIVLRLNGKAVPRKRSMAFVIQRTG
;
A
#
# COMPACT_ATOMS: atom_id res chain seq x y z
N MET A 1 6.53 -24.36 -13.54
CA MET A 1 6.94 -24.61 -12.14
C MET A 1 5.77 -24.28 -11.22
N LYS A 2 5.25 -25.23 -10.43
CA LYS A 2 4.20 -24.96 -9.43
C LYS A 2 4.82 -24.15 -8.29
N ARG A 3 4.18 -23.06 -7.85
CA ARG A 3 4.62 -22.36 -6.63
C ARG A 3 4.34 -23.26 -5.43
N PRO A 4 5.29 -23.39 -4.49
CA PRO A 4 5.04 -24.12 -3.25
C PRO A 4 3.90 -23.45 -2.48
N LEU A 5 3.15 -24.26 -1.74
CA LEU A 5 2.12 -23.75 -0.83
C LEU A 5 2.78 -22.91 0.28
N PRO A 6 2.14 -21.83 0.73
CA PRO A 6 2.65 -21.04 1.85
C PRO A 6 2.66 -21.88 3.12
N SER A 7 3.66 -21.68 3.98
CA SER A 7 3.66 -22.28 5.32
C SER A 7 2.63 -21.60 6.22
N PRO A 8 2.19 -22.24 7.32
CA PRO A 8 1.28 -21.60 8.29
C PRO A 8 1.78 -20.23 8.77
N ARG A 9 3.07 -20.09 9.05
CA ARG A 9 3.68 -18.81 9.43
C ARG A 9 3.53 -17.74 8.36
N MET A 10 3.71 -18.10 7.08
CA MET A 10 3.54 -17.14 5.98
C MET A 10 2.09 -16.66 5.85
N ILE A 11 1.12 -17.54 6.13
CA ILE A 11 -0.30 -17.18 6.15
C ILE A 11 -0.57 -16.19 7.27
N THR A 12 -0.14 -16.50 8.50
CA THR A 12 -0.30 -15.60 9.66
C THR A 12 0.32 -14.22 9.41
N GLN A 13 1.53 -14.18 8.86
CA GLN A 13 2.20 -12.91 8.52
C GLN A 13 1.46 -12.12 7.43
N ALA A 14 0.84 -12.80 6.46
CA ALA A 14 0.02 -12.15 5.46
C ALA A 14 -1.27 -11.56 6.09
N ASP A 15 -1.90 -12.28 7.00
CA ASP A 15 -3.08 -11.81 7.74
C ASP A 15 -2.76 -10.60 8.62
N GLU A 16 -1.62 -10.61 9.31
CA GLU A 16 -1.11 -9.46 10.08
C GLU A 16 -0.88 -8.25 9.17
N ALA A 17 -0.23 -8.44 8.02
CA ALA A 17 0.03 -7.37 7.07
C ALA A 17 -1.26 -6.79 6.45
N MET A 18 -2.30 -7.61 6.28
CA MET A 18 -3.62 -7.13 5.84
C MET A 18 -4.23 -6.10 6.81
N LEU A 19 -3.97 -6.21 8.12
CA LEU A 19 -4.48 -5.25 9.10
C LEU A 19 -3.86 -3.86 8.93
N TRP A 20 -2.67 -3.74 8.34
CA TRP A 20 -2.02 -2.44 8.10
C TRP A 20 -2.80 -1.56 7.11
N LEU A 21 -3.63 -2.16 6.25
CA LEU A 21 -4.51 -1.41 5.35
C LEU A 21 -5.53 -0.55 6.10
N ARG A 22 -5.84 -0.88 7.37
CA ARG A 22 -6.74 -0.08 8.23
C ARG A 22 -6.15 1.28 8.62
N TRP A 23 -4.85 1.50 8.42
CA TRP A 23 -4.20 2.78 8.69
C TRP A 23 -4.35 3.79 7.54
N LEU A 24 -4.90 3.36 6.41
CA LEU A 24 -4.95 4.11 5.17
C LEU A 24 -6.38 4.54 4.85
N ASP A 25 -6.51 5.64 4.12
CA ASP A 25 -7.79 5.98 3.50
C ASP A 25 -8.20 4.87 2.52
N LYS A 26 -9.51 4.63 2.42
CA LYS A 26 -10.10 3.51 1.66
C LYS A 26 -9.53 3.37 0.25
N ASP A 27 -9.43 4.46 -0.51
CA ASP A 27 -8.92 4.45 -1.88
C ASP A 27 -7.46 4.02 -1.97
N ILE A 28 -6.62 4.48 -1.03
CA ILE A 28 -5.20 4.12 -0.99
C ILE A 28 -5.07 2.64 -0.59
N GLY A 29 -5.84 2.18 0.40
CA GLY A 29 -5.89 0.78 0.79
C GLY A 29 -6.29 -0.15 -0.35
N GLN A 30 -7.29 0.23 -1.15
CA GLN A 30 -7.71 -0.52 -2.34
C GLN A 30 -6.61 -0.60 -3.41
N ILE A 31 -5.89 0.50 -3.66
CA ILE A 31 -4.76 0.53 -4.59
C ILE A 31 -3.64 -0.42 -4.12
N LEU A 32 -3.27 -0.36 -2.83
CA LEU A 32 -2.23 -1.24 -2.26
C LEU A 32 -2.64 -2.71 -2.35
N TRP A 33 -3.88 -3.03 -1.97
CA TRP A 33 -4.40 -4.40 -2.06
C TRP A 33 -4.39 -4.92 -3.49
N ALA A 34 -4.83 -4.11 -4.45
CA ALA A 34 -4.78 -4.49 -5.86
C ALA A 34 -3.35 -4.75 -6.35
N ARG A 35 -2.38 -3.94 -5.93
CA ARG A 35 -0.97 -4.15 -6.25
C ARG A 35 -0.36 -5.38 -5.57
N ALA A 36 -0.70 -5.65 -4.31
CA ALA A 36 -0.32 -6.89 -3.61
C ALA A 36 -0.84 -8.14 -4.34
N ASN A 37 -2.06 -8.05 -4.88
CA ASN A 37 -2.66 -9.08 -5.75
C ASN A 37 -2.17 -9.04 -7.21
N ARG A 38 -1.09 -8.30 -7.48
CA ARG A 38 -0.44 -8.18 -8.80
C ARG A 38 -1.35 -7.65 -9.91
N LYS A 39 -2.42 -6.91 -9.58
CA LYS A 39 -3.26 -6.24 -10.58
C LYS A 39 -2.44 -5.22 -11.37
N ALA A 40 -2.61 -5.23 -12.69
CA ALA A 40 -1.91 -4.30 -13.57
C ALA A 40 -2.37 -2.84 -13.36
N TRP A 41 -1.45 -1.89 -13.53
CA TRP A 41 -1.74 -0.46 -13.35
C TRP A 41 -2.90 0.04 -14.19
N LYS A 42 -3.05 -0.46 -15.43
CA LYS A 42 -4.17 -0.09 -16.31
C LYS A 42 -5.53 -0.38 -15.65
N GLY A 43 -5.68 -1.58 -15.09
CA GLY A 43 -6.93 -1.98 -14.41
C GLY A 43 -7.19 -1.21 -13.11
N ILE A 44 -6.14 -0.87 -12.37
CA ILE A 44 -6.25 -0.04 -11.16
C ILE A 44 -6.67 1.39 -11.54
N SER A 45 -5.99 1.97 -12.52
CA SER A 45 -6.25 3.33 -13.00
C SER A 45 -7.70 3.47 -13.50
N TRP A 46 -8.18 2.48 -14.26
CA TRP A 46 -9.56 2.44 -14.73
C TRP A 46 -10.59 2.31 -13.61
N GLN A 47 -10.37 1.39 -12.66
CA GLN A 47 -11.28 1.19 -11.52
C GLN A 47 -11.44 2.44 -10.65
N HIS A 48 -10.36 3.22 -10.48
CA HIS A 48 -10.36 4.42 -9.64
C HIS A 48 -10.62 5.71 -10.42
N GLY A 49 -10.73 5.67 -11.75
CA GLY A 49 -10.91 6.87 -12.58
C GLY A 49 -9.74 7.86 -12.50
N ILE A 50 -8.51 7.38 -12.31
CA ILE A 50 -7.32 8.23 -12.13
C ILE A 50 -6.21 7.87 -13.12
N SER A 51 -5.30 8.81 -13.37
CA SER A 51 -4.10 8.54 -14.17
C SER A 51 -3.19 7.50 -13.49
N ARG A 52 -2.36 6.81 -14.29
CA ARG A 52 -1.33 5.90 -13.77
C ARG A 52 -0.37 6.60 -12.81
N ALA A 53 0.01 7.85 -13.11
CA ALA A 53 0.91 8.64 -12.26
C ALA A 53 0.27 8.93 -10.90
N THR A 54 -1.02 9.28 -10.87
CA THR A 54 -1.77 9.48 -9.63
C THR A 54 -1.89 8.19 -8.83
N ALA A 55 -2.19 7.06 -9.49
CA ALA A 55 -2.26 5.76 -8.84
C ALA A 55 -0.90 5.35 -8.21
N ASN A 56 0.20 5.57 -8.94
CA ASN A 56 1.54 5.28 -8.42
C ASN A 56 1.89 6.15 -7.20
N ARG A 57 1.62 7.46 -7.26
CA ARG A 57 1.86 8.36 -6.13
C ARG A 57 1.05 7.96 -4.88
N ARG A 58 -0.21 7.56 -5.05
CA ARG A 58 -1.06 7.06 -3.94
C ARG A 58 -0.52 5.75 -3.38
N PHE A 59 -0.01 4.87 -4.24
CA PHE A 59 0.63 3.62 -3.83
C PHE A 59 1.89 3.87 -2.99
N GLU A 60 2.82 4.69 -3.48
CA GLU A 60 4.04 5.07 -2.75
C GLU A 60 3.71 5.73 -1.40
N TYR A 61 2.73 6.63 -1.39
CA TYR A 61 2.26 7.26 -0.15
C TYR A 61 1.72 6.24 0.86
N GLY A 62 0.90 5.28 0.42
CA GLY A 62 0.38 4.23 1.30
C GLY A 62 1.49 3.38 1.92
N LEU A 63 2.51 3.02 1.14
CA LEU A 63 3.69 2.32 1.65
C LEU A 63 4.44 3.18 2.68
N ALA A 64 4.62 4.47 2.39
CA ALA A 64 5.30 5.38 3.32
C ALA A 64 4.56 5.51 4.67
N VAL A 65 3.22 5.58 4.64
CA VAL A 65 2.40 5.58 5.86
C VAL A 65 2.59 4.30 6.68
N ILE A 66 2.58 3.13 6.02
CA ILE A 66 2.82 1.84 6.69
C ILE A 66 4.21 1.84 7.34
N VAL A 67 5.26 2.25 6.62
CA VAL A 67 6.63 2.31 7.14
C VAL A 67 6.73 3.23 8.36
N LEU A 68 6.10 4.41 8.33
CA LEU A 68 6.10 5.31 9.48
C LEU A 68 5.40 4.67 10.69
N ARG A 69 4.24 4.04 10.48
CA ARG A 69 3.47 3.38 11.55
C ARG A 69 4.22 2.21 12.17
N LEU A 70 4.84 1.35 11.35
CA LEU A 70 5.67 0.24 11.83
C LEU A 70 6.87 0.72 12.63
N ASN A 71 7.42 1.88 12.28
CA ASN A 71 8.52 2.51 13.02
C ASN A 71 8.07 3.35 14.23
N GLY A 72 6.78 3.32 14.61
CA GLY A 72 6.25 4.13 15.72
C GLY A 72 6.27 5.64 15.45
N LYS A 73 6.45 6.08 14.20
CA LYS A 73 6.51 7.49 13.81
C LYS A 73 5.12 8.01 13.47
N ALA A 74 4.86 9.28 13.83
CA ALA A 74 3.64 9.96 13.45
C ALA A 74 3.59 10.26 11.93
N VAL A 75 2.42 10.11 11.33
CA VAL A 75 2.17 10.46 9.92
C VAL A 75 1.79 11.95 9.85
N PRO A 76 2.58 12.80 9.16
CA PRO A 76 2.27 14.22 9.01
C PRO A 76 0.95 14.45 8.23
N ARG A 77 -0.09 14.98 8.88
CA ARG A 77 -1.42 15.18 8.27
C ARG A 77 -1.55 16.46 7.42
N LYS A 78 -0.76 17.49 7.71
CA LYS A 78 -0.81 18.81 7.02
C LYS A 78 0.32 18.98 5.99
N ARG A 79 0.79 17.88 5.41
CA ARG A 79 1.91 17.88 4.45
C ARG A 79 1.50 17.13 3.20
N SER A 80 2.18 17.43 2.09
CA SER A 80 1.92 16.77 0.81
C SER A 80 2.31 15.28 0.87
N MET A 81 1.71 14.47 -0.01
CA MET A 81 2.11 13.06 -0.15
C MET A 81 3.60 12.91 -0.46
N ALA A 82 4.15 13.79 -1.31
CA ALA A 82 5.57 13.81 -1.66
C ALA A 82 6.48 13.99 -0.43
N PHE A 83 6.12 14.90 0.49
CA PHE A 83 6.86 15.09 1.74
C PHE A 83 6.86 13.82 2.60
N VAL A 84 5.72 13.13 2.69
CA VAL A 84 5.62 11.89 3.48
C VAL A 84 6.44 10.76 2.85
N ILE A 85 6.42 10.63 1.53
CA ILE A 85 7.22 9.64 0.78
C ILE A 85 8.72 9.88 0.98
N GLN A 86 9.17 11.14 0.93
CA GLN A 86 10.58 11.49 1.14
C GLN A 86 11.09 11.17 2.56
N ARG A 87 10.21 11.08 3.56
CA ARG A 87 10.58 10.82 4.96
C ARG A 87 10.85 9.35 5.27
N THR A 88 10.58 8.45 4.31
CA THR A 88 10.74 7.01 4.48
C THR A 88 11.98 6.43 3.80
N GLY A 89 12.77 7.28 3.12
CA GLY A 89 14.07 6.95 2.53
C GLY A 89 15.22 7.50 3.36
#